data_AF-A0ABD0Z964-F1
#
_entry.id   AF-A0ABD0Z964-F1
#
_cell.length_a   1.000
_cell.length_b   1.000
_cell.length_c   1.000
_cell.angle_alpha   90.00
_cell.angle_beta   90.00
_cell.angle_gamma   90.00
#
_symmetry.space_group_name_H-M   'P 1'
#
loop_
_entity.id
_entity.type
_entity.pdbx_description
1 polymer ?
#
loop_
_entity_poly.entity_id
_entity_poly.type
_entity_poly.pdbx_seq_one_letter_code
_entity_poly.pdbx_strand_id
1 'polypeptide(L)'
;MHTSTRRYAILPGTQVPACFDYKATAGGPLTIKLNESSLPTSMKLKACIVLVMDKEETGDDELRAYVYINIKNKHNDLTVLCTPSNHDIYPMLSEHIYTFEFEAREVTSTELVFEFNTDNNKWKIGECGLYQILEVNEHDESFTDGIDG
;
A
#
# COMPACT_ATOMS: atom_id res chain seq x y z
N MET A 1 -22.61 12.69 12.82
CA MET A 1 -21.55 11.73 12.41
C MET A 1 -20.42 12.54 11.81
N HIS A 2 -19.26 12.58 12.47
CA HIS A 2 -18.10 13.31 11.98
C HIS A 2 -17.39 12.40 10.98
N THR A 3 -17.58 12.63 9.68
CA THR A 3 -16.75 11.98 8.65
C THR A 3 -15.33 12.48 8.85
N SER A 4 -14.45 11.63 9.36
CA SER A 4 -13.02 11.92 9.37
C SER A 4 -12.58 12.14 7.93
N THR A 5 -12.05 13.33 7.62
CA THR A 5 -11.42 13.67 6.34
C THR A 5 -10.02 13.07 6.20
N ARG A 6 -9.60 12.22 7.15
CA ARG A 6 -8.27 11.59 7.13
C ARG A 6 -8.24 10.45 6.12
N ARG A 7 -7.22 10.46 5.27
CA ARG A 7 -6.93 9.43 4.24
C ARG A 7 -6.38 8.11 4.82
N TYR A 8 -6.55 7.89 6.13
CA TYR A 8 -6.09 6.71 6.86
C TYR A 8 -6.88 6.53 8.16
N ALA A 9 -6.85 5.30 8.70
CA ALA A 9 -7.38 4.96 10.01
C ALA A 9 -6.25 4.51 10.95
N ILE A 10 -6.43 4.78 12.24
CA ILE A 10 -5.54 4.33 13.32
C ILE A 10 -6.38 3.41 14.21
N LEU A 11 -5.91 2.20 14.46
CA LEU A 11 -6.61 1.20 15.27
C LEU A 11 -5.63 0.61 16.29
N PRO A 12 -6.06 0.24 17.51
CA PRO A 12 -5.22 -0.48 18.44
C PRO A 12 -4.83 -1.84 17.86
N GLY A 13 -3.56 -2.21 17.97
CA GLY A 13 -3.06 -3.49 17.48
C GLY A 13 -1.55 -3.48 17.25
N THR A 14 -0.92 -4.62 17.49
CA THR A 14 0.54 -4.78 17.39
C THR A 14 0.99 -5.60 16.18
N GLN A 15 0.05 -6.14 15.40
CA GLN A 15 0.31 -7.05 14.29
C GLN A 15 -0.64 -6.77 13.13
N VAL A 16 -0.20 -7.05 11.91
CA VAL A 16 -1.06 -6.96 10.72
C VAL A 16 -2.20 -7.99 10.82
N PRO A 17 -3.48 -7.58 10.71
CA PRO A 17 -4.61 -8.49 10.80
C PRO A 17 -4.59 -9.62 9.77
N ALA A 18 -5.20 -10.77 10.10
CA ALA A 18 -5.25 -11.94 9.24
C ALA A 18 -6.05 -11.74 7.93
N CYS A 19 -6.86 -10.69 7.83
CA CYS A 19 -7.61 -10.37 6.62
C CYS A 19 -6.76 -9.75 5.49
N PHE A 20 -5.50 -9.40 5.76
CA PHE A 20 -4.57 -8.95 4.72
C PHE A 20 -3.96 -10.15 4.01
N ASP A 21 -4.11 -10.20 2.68
CA ASP A 21 -3.71 -11.33 1.84
C ASP A 21 -2.19 -11.53 1.83
N TYR A 22 -1.46 -10.42 1.79
CA TYR A 22 0.00 -10.38 1.76
C TYR A 22 0.51 -9.70 3.03
N LYS A 23 1.55 -10.27 3.66
CA LYS A 23 2.12 -9.77 4.93
C LYS A 23 3.64 -9.96 4.99
N ALA A 24 4.33 -9.02 5.63
CA ALA A 24 5.74 -9.07 5.96
C ALA A 24 5.95 -8.65 7.42
N THR A 25 6.71 -9.43 8.17
CA THR A 25 6.82 -9.32 9.64
C THR A 25 8.15 -8.72 10.12
N ALA A 26 8.93 -8.11 9.23
CA ALA A 26 10.26 -7.57 9.53
C ALA A 26 10.57 -6.29 8.73
N GLY A 27 9.55 -5.48 8.44
CA GLY A 27 9.68 -4.25 7.65
C GLY A 27 10.11 -4.43 6.20
N GLY A 28 10.23 -5.69 5.73
CA GLY A 28 10.66 -6.02 4.39
C GLY A 28 9.60 -5.73 3.32
N PRO A 29 10.02 -5.69 2.04
CA PRO A 29 9.10 -5.48 0.93
C PRO A 29 8.11 -6.64 0.77
N LEU A 30 6.93 -6.33 0.23
CA LEU A 30 5.92 -7.32 -0.16
C LEU A 30 6.02 -7.58 -1.66
N THR A 31 6.05 -8.85 -2.06
CA THR A 31 5.89 -9.22 -3.47
C THR A 31 4.49 -9.79 -3.68
N ILE A 32 3.76 -9.24 -4.65
CA ILE A 32 2.51 -9.83 -5.13
C ILE A 32 2.74 -10.43 -6.52
N LYS A 33 2.02 -11.51 -6.82
CA LYS A 33 2.00 -12.12 -8.15
C LYS A 33 0.60 -12.01 -8.73
N LEU A 34 0.47 -11.26 -9.81
CA LEU A 34 -0.73 -11.08 -10.62
C LEU A 34 -0.85 -12.18 -11.69
N ASN A 35 -2.05 -12.37 -12.21
CA ASN A 35 -2.31 -13.35 -13.25
C ASN A 35 -1.79 -12.88 -14.62
N GLU A 36 -0.97 -13.72 -15.28
CA GLU A 36 -0.39 -13.45 -16.60
C GLU A 36 -1.44 -13.24 -17.71
N SER A 37 -2.62 -13.85 -17.57
CA SER A 37 -3.69 -13.79 -18.58
C SER A 37 -4.47 -12.48 -18.58
N SER A 38 -4.41 -11.69 -17.51
CA SER A 38 -5.17 -10.45 -17.36
C SER A 38 -4.44 -9.51 -16.41
N LEU A 39 -3.47 -8.77 -16.96
CA LEU A 39 -2.82 -7.73 -16.20
C LEU A 39 -3.76 -6.53 -16.04
N PRO A 40 -4.07 -6.11 -14.80
CA PRO A 40 -4.85 -4.92 -14.58
C PRO A 40 -4.12 -3.68 -15.06
N THR A 41 -4.85 -2.71 -15.60
CA THR A 41 -4.29 -1.38 -15.91
C THR A 41 -4.05 -0.62 -14.60
N SER A 42 -4.98 -0.74 -13.65
CA SER A 42 -4.82 -0.22 -12.29
C SER A 42 -5.38 -1.17 -11.23
N MET A 43 -4.85 -1.04 -10.02
CA MET A 43 -5.24 -1.83 -8.87
C MET A 43 -5.43 -0.92 -7.65
N LYS A 44 -6.57 -1.05 -6.98
CA LYS A 44 -6.85 -0.40 -5.71
C LYS A 44 -6.48 -1.33 -4.57
N LEU A 45 -5.62 -0.85 -3.68
CA LEU A 45 -5.13 -1.60 -2.53
C LEU A 45 -5.46 -0.88 -1.23
N LYS A 46 -5.58 -1.68 -0.17
CA LYS A 46 -5.51 -1.24 1.21
C LYS A 46 -4.20 -1.72 1.81
N ALA A 47 -3.37 -0.79 2.28
CA ALA A 47 -2.23 -1.12 3.11
C ALA A 47 -2.63 -1.19 4.58
N CYS A 48 -1.94 -2.04 5.32
CA CYS A 48 -1.82 -1.98 6.77
C CYS A 48 -0.35 -1.94 7.14
N ILE A 49 0.03 -1.04 8.04
CA ILE A 49 1.39 -0.98 8.59
C ILE A 49 1.32 -0.97 10.12
N VAL A 50 2.34 -1.56 10.72
CA VAL A 50 2.63 -1.48 12.15
C VAL A 50 3.95 -0.74 12.29
N LEU A 51 3.95 0.31 13.12
CA LEU A 51 5.14 1.09 13.40
C LEU A 51 5.86 0.54 14.62
N VAL A 52 7.19 0.50 14.54
CA VAL A 52 8.07 0.20 15.67
C VAL A 52 8.96 1.39 15.94
N MET A 53 9.16 1.69 17.23
CA MET A 53 10.07 2.74 17.65
C MET A 53 11.46 2.15 17.82
N ASP A 54 12.42 2.71 17.10
CA ASP A 54 13.84 2.50 17.33
C ASP A 54 14.26 3.28 18.58
N LYS A 55 14.69 2.55 19.60
CA LYS A 55 15.07 3.12 20.90
C LYS A 55 16.51 3.62 20.93
N GLU A 56 17.32 3.26 19.95
CA GLU A 56 18.72 3.67 19.88
C GLU A 56 18.87 5.03 19.16
N GLU A 57 17.87 5.43 18.38
CA GLU A 57 17.85 6.69 17.65
C GLU A 57 17.53 7.90 18.53
N THR A 58 18.40 8.91 18.48
CA THR A 58 18.38 10.10 19.36
C THR A 58 17.64 11.30 18.76
N GLY A 59 16.80 11.07 17.75
CA GLY A 59 16.04 12.11 17.03
C GLY A 59 15.03 12.88 17.89
N ASP A 60 14.29 13.81 17.29
CA ASP A 60 13.16 14.48 17.95
C ASP A 60 12.01 13.49 18.23
N ASP A 61 11.16 13.74 19.22
CA ASP A 61 9.94 12.96 19.49
C ASP A 61 8.82 13.37 18.51
N GLU A 62 9.16 13.63 17.25
CA GLU A 62 8.19 14.03 16.24
C GLU A 62 7.21 12.88 16.01
N LEU A 63 5.95 13.11 16.39
CA LEU A 63 4.85 12.15 16.24
C LEU A 63 4.18 12.25 14.86
N ARG A 64 4.76 13.02 13.94
CA ARG A 64 4.25 13.20 12.58
C ARG A 64 5.32 12.75 11.59
N ALA A 65 4.91 12.03 10.56
CA ALA A 65 5.81 11.60 9.49
C ALA A 65 5.03 11.28 8.23
N TYR A 66 5.71 11.31 7.10
CA TYR A 66 5.19 10.74 5.86
C TYR A 66 5.57 9.27 5.76
N VAL A 67 4.56 8.45 5.46
CA VAL A 67 4.76 7.09 4.97
C VAL A 67 4.73 7.12 3.46
N TYR A 68 5.83 6.75 2.82
CA TYR A 68 5.98 6.65 1.37
C TYR A 68 5.69 5.24 0.91
N ILE A 69 5.07 5.13 -0.26
CA ILE A 69 4.76 3.89 -0.95
C ILE A 69 5.60 3.87 -2.23
N ASN A 70 6.48 2.89 -2.34
CA ASN A 70 7.26 2.66 -3.54
C ASN A 70 6.88 1.31 -4.13
N ILE A 71 6.56 1.30 -5.42
CA ILE A 71 6.11 0.09 -6.13
C ILE A 71 7.07 -0.10 -7.29
N LYS A 72 7.66 -1.29 -7.39
CA LYS A 72 8.59 -1.65 -8.45
C LYS A 72 8.19 -2.93 -9.12
N ASN A 73 8.45 -3.02 -10.41
CA ASN A 73 8.43 -4.29 -11.12
C ASN A 73 9.62 -5.14 -10.66
N LYS A 74 9.37 -6.39 -10.23
CA LYS A 74 10.40 -7.27 -9.67
C LYS A 74 11.56 -7.59 -10.64
N HIS A 75 11.28 -7.59 -11.94
CA HIS A 75 12.24 -8.07 -12.95
C HIS A 75 13.13 -6.99 -13.55
N ASN A 76 12.73 -5.72 -13.48
CA ASN A 76 13.45 -4.63 -14.14
C ASN A 76 13.53 -3.35 -13.28
N ASP A 77 13.10 -3.41 -12.02
CA ASP A 77 13.08 -2.31 -11.05
C ASP A 77 12.34 -1.04 -11.53
N LEU A 78 11.56 -1.14 -12.61
CA LEU A 78 10.79 -0.01 -13.12
C LEU A 78 9.72 0.38 -12.10
N THR A 79 9.69 1.66 -11.74
CA THR A 79 8.70 2.20 -10.80
C THR A 79 7.30 2.19 -11.42
N VAL A 80 6.35 1.66 -10.66
CA VAL A 80 4.91 1.72 -10.97
C VAL A 80 4.31 2.97 -10.33
N LEU A 81 3.42 3.66 -11.04
CA LEU A 81 2.80 4.86 -10.53
C LEU A 81 1.87 4.54 -9.35
N CYS A 82 1.97 5.34 -8.29
CA CYS A 82 1.19 5.18 -7.06
C CYS A 82 0.48 6.47 -6.69
N THR A 83 -0.83 6.41 -6.44
CA THR A 83 -1.62 7.58 -6.02
C THR A 83 -2.54 7.27 -4.83
N PRO A 84 -2.41 7.99 -3.70
CA PRO A 84 -1.28 8.87 -3.37
C PRO A 84 0.02 8.04 -3.21
N SER A 85 1.18 8.65 -3.45
CA SER A 85 2.49 8.01 -3.23
C SER A 85 2.99 8.13 -1.79
N ASN A 86 2.32 8.94 -0.96
CA ASN A 86 2.60 9.05 0.46
C ASN A 86 1.36 9.41 1.29
N HIS A 87 1.46 9.15 2.60
CA HIS A 87 0.45 9.50 3.59
C HIS A 87 1.09 10.22 4.77
N ASP A 88 0.55 11.38 5.12
CA ASP A 88 0.89 12.13 6.33
C ASP A 88 0.21 11.50 7.55
N ILE A 89 0.99 10.85 8.41
CA ILE A 89 0.52 10.11 9.57
C ILE A 89 0.78 10.91 10.84
N TYR A 90 -0.28 11.13 11.63
CA TYR A 90 -0.22 11.79 12.93
C TYR A 90 -1.41 11.39 13.84
N PRO A 91 -1.19 10.98 15.09
CA PRO A 91 0.10 10.72 15.72
C PRO A 91 0.66 9.35 15.32
N MET A 92 1.99 9.26 15.30
CA MET A 92 2.73 8.00 15.31
C MET A 92 2.72 7.44 16.73
N LEU A 93 2.25 6.21 16.87
CA LEU A 93 1.98 5.54 18.13
C LEU A 93 2.50 4.11 18.02
N SER A 94 3.12 3.63 19.10
CA SER A 94 3.40 2.21 19.25
C SER A 94 2.11 1.46 19.55
N GLU A 95 2.07 0.16 19.26
CA GLU A 95 0.90 -0.70 19.53
C GLU A 95 -0.38 -0.29 18.80
N HIS A 96 -0.20 0.40 17.67
CA HIS A 96 -1.28 0.75 16.75
C HIS A 96 -0.96 0.25 15.34
N ILE A 97 -2.03 -0.06 14.62
CA ILE A 97 -1.99 -0.33 13.19
C ILE A 97 -2.57 0.85 12.43
N TYR A 98 -1.99 1.12 11.27
CA TYR A 98 -2.40 2.19 10.38
C TYR A 98 -2.89 1.57 9.08
N THR A 99 -4.08 1.94 8.64
CA THR A 99 -4.61 1.47 7.35
C THR A 99 -4.93 2.63 6.43
N PHE A 100 -4.56 2.52 5.17
CA PHE A 100 -4.83 3.53 4.15
C PHE A 100 -5.00 2.88 2.78
N GLU A 101 -5.67 3.59 1.88
CA GLU A 101 -5.92 3.12 0.52
C GLU A 101 -5.08 3.90 -0.49
N PHE A 102 -4.62 3.21 -1.53
CA PHE A 102 -3.89 3.79 -2.63
C PHE A 102 -4.16 3.00 -3.92
N GLU A 103 -3.85 3.60 -5.05
CA GLU A 103 -4.00 3.01 -6.37
C GLU A 103 -2.63 2.87 -7.06
N ALA A 104 -2.31 1.64 -7.47
CA ALA A 104 -1.22 1.37 -8.40
C ALA A 104 -1.76 1.50 -9.83
N ARG A 105 -1.08 2.26 -10.69
CA ARG A 105 -1.49 2.54 -12.07
C ARG A 105 -0.39 2.17 -13.04
N GLU A 106 -0.77 1.95 -14.30
CA GLU A 106 0.14 1.57 -15.37
C GLU A 106 0.92 0.29 -15.01
N VAL A 107 0.20 -0.68 -14.45
CA VAL A 107 0.78 -1.97 -14.09
C VAL A 107 1.10 -2.74 -15.36
N THR A 108 2.40 -3.02 -15.54
CA THR A 108 2.95 -3.65 -16.76
C THR A 108 3.64 -4.98 -16.48
N SER A 109 3.67 -5.41 -15.22
CA SER A 109 4.34 -6.63 -14.78
C SER A 109 3.43 -7.48 -13.91
N THR A 110 3.65 -8.79 -13.95
CA THR A 110 2.93 -9.77 -13.14
C THR A 110 3.52 -9.92 -11.75
N GLU A 111 4.76 -9.48 -11.50
CA GLU A 111 5.36 -9.50 -10.18
C GLU A 111 5.71 -8.07 -9.75
N LEU A 112 4.99 -7.57 -8.74
CA LEU A 112 5.20 -6.24 -8.19
C LEU A 112 5.74 -6.33 -6.76
N VAL A 113 6.70 -5.46 -6.46
CA VAL A 113 7.35 -5.31 -5.15
C VAL A 113 6.89 -4.00 -4.53
N PHE A 114 6.33 -4.05 -3.33
CA PHE A 114 5.84 -2.91 -2.57
C PHE A 114 6.76 -2.68 -1.37
N GLU A 115 7.25 -1.45 -1.26
CA GLU A 115 8.10 -0.98 -0.17
C GLU A 115 7.40 0.18 0.55
N PHE A 116 7.33 0.09 1.87
CA PHE A 116 6.83 1.16 2.73
C PHE A 116 7.99 1.75 3.51
N ASN A 117 8.13 3.07 3.47
CA ASN A 117 9.21 3.77 4.15
C ASN A 117 8.66 4.97 4.92
N THR A 118 9.35 5.37 5.97
CA THR A 118 9.07 6.58 6.75
C THR A 118 10.22 7.58 6.57
N ASP A 119 9.94 8.88 6.58
CA ASP A 119 10.96 9.93 6.69
C ASP A 119 11.39 10.22 8.13
N ASN A 120 10.87 9.45 9.09
CA ASN A 120 11.20 9.59 10.50
C ASN A 120 12.34 8.66 10.90
N ASN A 121 13.32 9.21 11.63
CA ASN A 121 14.49 8.45 12.05
C ASN A 121 14.16 7.44 13.17
N LYS A 122 13.25 7.78 14.09
CA LYS A 122 12.86 6.91 15.21
C LYS A 122 11.81 5.88 14.83
N TRP A 123 10.84 6.23 14.00
CA TRP A 123 9.74 5.33 13.68
C TRP A 123 10.03 4.56 12.40
N LYS A 124 10.06 3.22 12.48
CA LYS A 124 10.27 2.31 11.35
C LYS A 124 9.03 1.48 11.07
N ILE A 125 8.94 0.94 9.86
CA ILE A 125 7.93 -0.07 9.53
C ILE A 125 8.38 -1.40 10.14
N GLY A 126 7.62 -1.92 11.11
CA GLY A 126 7.88 -3.22 11.73
C GLY A 126 7.18 -4.35 10.98
N GLU A 127 5.90 -4.16 10.68
CA GLU A 127 5.12 -5.08 9.86
C GLU A 127 4.33 -4.31 8.80
N CYS A 128 4.07 -4.95 7.67
CA CYS A 128 3.18 -4.40 6.66
C CYS A 128 2.35 -5.49 6.00
N GLY A 129 1.21 -5.11 5.45
CA GLY A 129 0.35 -5.98 4.68
C GLY A 129 -0.46 -5.25 3.63
N LEU A 130 -0.92 -6.01 2.65
CA LEU A 130 -1.73 -5.54 1.54
C LEU A 130 -2.98 -6.40 1.42
N TYR A 131 -4.10 -5.71 1.24
CA TYR A 131 -5.38 -6.29 0.88
C TYR A 131 -5.82 -5.68 -0.45
N GLN A 132 -6.10 -6.52 -1.42
CA GLN A 132 -6.51 -6.08 -2.75
C GLN A 132 -8.01 -5.78 -2.78
N ILE A 133 -8.39 -4.56 -3.17
CA ILE A 133 -9.79 -4.13 -3.18
C ILE A 133 -10.43 -4.41 -4.55
N LEU A 134 -9.78 -3.97 -5.63
CA LEU A 134 -10.32 -4.03 -6.98
C LEU A 134 -9.20 -4.00 -8.02
N GLU A 135 -9.40 -4.72 -9.13
CA GLU A 135 -8.64 -4.63 -10.38
C GLU A 135 -9.51 -3.98 -11.46
N VAL A 136 -8.93 -3.10 -12.26
CA VAL A 136 -9.60 -2.48 -13.41
C VAL A 136 -8.84 -2.83 -14.68
N ASN A 137 -9.52 -3.53 -15.59
CA ASN A 137 -9.06 -3.85 -16.94
C ASN A 137 -9.77 -2.93 -17.92
N GLU A 138 -9.05 -2.14 -18.71
CA GLU A 138 -9.67 -1.22 -19.69
C GLU A 138 -10.22 -1.92 -20.96
N HIS A 139 -10.23 -3.26 -21.00
CA HIS A 139 -10.57 -4.02 -22.20
C HIS A 139 -12.02 -4.52 -22.30
N ASP A 140 -12.91 -4.18 -21.38
CA ASP A 140 -14.28 -4.70 -21.38
C ASP A 140 -15.30 -3.67 -21.88
N GLU A 141 -15.21 -3.25 -23.14
CA GLU A 141 -16.37 -2.77 -23.95
C GLU A 141 -16.07 -2.88 -25.46
N SER A 142 -16.44 -4.00 -26.08
CA SER A 142 -16.86 -4.00 -27.49
C SER A 142 -17.89 -5.09 -27.77
N PHE A 143 -19.12 -4.91 -27.26
CA PHE A 143 -20.28 -5.46 -27.97
C PHE A 143 -20.63 -4.47 -29.08
N THR A 144 -19.98 -4.60 -30.24
CA THR A 144 -20.57 -4.10 -31.48
C THR A 144 -21.73 -5.02 -31.80
N ASP A 145 -22.95 -4.63 -31.40
CA ASP A 145 -24.14 -5.30 -31.90
C ASP A 145 -24.25 -4.93 -33.39
N GLY A 146 -24.02 -5.95 -34.22
CA GLY A 146 -24.00 -5.85 -35.66
C GLY A 146 -25.36 -5.49 -36.22
N ILE A 147 -25.32 -4.67 -37.26
CA ILE A 147 -26.40 -4.30 -38.16
C ILE A 147 -27.14 -5.56 -38.65
N ASP A 148 -28.47 -5.57 -38.54
CA ASP A 148 -29.32 -6.47 -39.35
C ASP A 148 -30.10 -5.64 -40.38
N GLY A 149 -29.93 -6.06 -41.64
CA GLY A 149 -30.92 -6.05 -42.74
C GLY A 149 -31.54 -4.75 -43.20
#